data_AF-A0A7V7ZKI9-F1
#
_entry.id   AF-A0A7V7ZKI9-F1
#
_cell.length_a   1.000
_cell.length_b   1.000
_cell.length_c   1.000
_cell.angle_alpha   90.00
_cell.angle_beta   90.00
_cell.angle_gamma   90.00
#
_symmetry.space_group_name_H-M   'P 1'
#
loop_
_entity.id
_entity.type
_entity.pdbx_description
1 polymer ?
#
loop_
_entity_poly.entity_id
_entity_poly.type
_entity_poly.pdbx_seq_one_letter_code
_entity_poly.pdbx_strand_id
1 'polypeptide(L)'
;MSEYRTFGNPYLPSWEYVPDGEPHVFGDRVYVYGSHDRFNGHVFCLNDYVCWSAPVDDLTLWRYEGVSYKKTDDPLNPAGAMCLYAPDVTQGPDGRFYLYYVLDKVSIVSVAVADRPAGPYTFYGYVRHASGELLGERAGDEPQFDPAVLTEGETTYLYTGFCSGGDESRHGAMACALAADMLTVTEGPSIIVPSRPYGQGSGFEGHEFFEASSIRRLRGRYYFVYSSVVMHELCYATSDRPDRDFRYGGVIVSNNDLHIGGYKPEDMPAYYGGNNHGGLVEIGQRHYVFYHRHTHGTTFCRQGCIEPVVIADDGSIAQVSITSQGMLGQPLPATGEYPAFIACNLFCRTPSLYTAQAAWPDNRFPLITQDGRDDDREPGYVANMMDGAVAGFKYFACAGVRQIHIRVRGYCRGSFEVATAWDGPTLGSIAVDFTNVWTDYCGDVQIPDGVHALYFRYQGEGRASLASFRFA
;
A
#
# COMPACT_ATOMS: atom_id res chain seq x y z
N MET A 1 -14.82 17.91 -10.44
CA MET A 1 -14.62 17.85 -8.98
C MET A 1 -13.39 17.02 -8.74
N SER A 2 -12.28 17.60 -8.32
CA SER A 2 -10.98 16.92 -8.28
C SER A 2 -10.33 16.89 -6.92
N GLU A 3 -11.02 17.22 -5.82
CA GLU A 3 -10.47 17.11 -4.46
C GLU A 3 -11.32 16.18 -3.60
N TYR A 4 -10.65 15.37 -2.77
CA TYR A 4 -11.22 14.42 -1.83
C TYR A 4 -10.59 14.66 -0.45
N ARG A 5 -11.44 14.76 0.58
CA ARG A 5 -10.97 14.80 1.96
C ARG A 5 -11.10 13.42 2.59
N THR A 6 -9.97 12.81 2.91
CA THR A 6 -9.93 11.50 3.58
C THR A 6 -10.03 11.64 5.10
N PHE A 7 -10.51 10.58 5.76
CA PHE A 7 -10.52 10.44 7.21
C PHE A 7 -9.19 9.90 7.77
N GLY A 8 -8.33 9.32 6.93
CA GLY A 8 -7.16 8.57 7.36
C GLY A 8 -6.78 7.52 6.30
N ASN A 9 -6.67 6.25 6.69
CA ASN A 9 -6.47 5.15 5.75
C ASN A 9 -7.81 4.54 5.28
N PRO A 10 -7.95 4.24 3.97
CA PRO A 10 -6.99 4.50 2.88
C PRO A 10 -6.89 6.01 2.59
N TYR A 11 -5.72 6.47 2.11
CA TYR A 11 -5.51 7.90 1.88
C TYR A 11 -6.25 8.45 0.64
N LEU A 12 -6.63 7.58 -0.30
CA LEU A 12 -7.49 7.88 -1.44
C LEU A 12 -8.95 7.47 -1.17
N PRO A 13 -9.91 7.91 -2.00
CA PRO A 13 -11.28 7.41 -1.89
C PRO A 13 -11.35 5.88 -1.94
N SER A 14 -12.31 5.29 -1.23
CA SER A 14 -12.44 3.82 -1.14
C SER A 14 -12.75 3.11 -2.46
N TRP A 15 -13.12 3.86 -3.50
CA TRP A 15 -13.36 3.32 -4.85
C TRP A 15 -12.16 3.47 -5.78
N GLU A 16 -11.05 4.04 -5.29
CA GLU A 16 -9.83 4.26 -6.07
C GLU A 16 -8.78 3.21 -5.67
N TYR A 17 -8.32 2.43 -6.64
CA TYR A 17 -7.42 1.29 -6.42
C TYR A 17 -6.06 1.55 -7.04
N VAL A 18 -5.31 2.45 -6.42
CA VAL A 18 -3.92 2.80 -6.81
C VAL A 18 -2.94 2.18 -5.80
N PRO A 19 -2.56 0.91 -5.96
CA PRO A 19 -1.52 0.26 -5.16
C PRO A 19 -0.13 0.59 -5.69
N ASP A 20 0.88 -0.02 -5.08
CA ASP A 20 2.28 0.20 -5.44
C ASP A 20 2.63 1.70 -5.36
N GLY A 21 2.00 2.40 -4.42
CA GLY A 21 1.99 3.86 -4.32
C GLY A 21 3.33 4.41 -3.86
N GLU A 22 4.13 4.89 -4.80
CA GLU A 22 5.44 5.47 -4.61
C GLU A 22 5.34 6.99 -4.39
N PRO A 23 5.73 7.50 -3.19
CA PRO A 23 5.45 8.87 -2.79
C PRO A 23 6.61 9.84 -3.06
N HIS A 24 6.39 10.95 -3.74
CA HIS A 24 7.41 11.99 -3.95
C HIS A 24 6.93 13.39 -3.59
N VAL A 25 7.80 14.20 -2.98
CA VAL A 25 7.52 15.61 -2.76
C VAL A 25 8.14 16.43 -3.88
N PHE A 26 7.30 17.10 -4.66
CA PHE A 26 7.71 18.04 -5.69
C PHE A 26 7.06 19.40 -5.44
N GLY A 27 7.88 20.39 -5.09
CA GLY A 27 7.37 21.71 -4.71
C GLY A 27 6.61 21.65 -3.38
N ASP A 28 5.37 22.14 -3.38
CA ASP A 28 4.49 22.23 -2.21
C ASP A 28 3.51 21.06 -2.09
N ARG A 29 3.72 19.97 -2.83
CA ARG A 29 2.83 18.81 -2.86
C ARG A 29 3.58 17.50 -2.75
N VAL A 30 2.94 16.54 -2.09
CA VAL A 30 3.26 15.12 -2.23
C VAL A 30 2.43 14.54 -3.39
N TYR A 31 3.07 13.76 -4.25
CA TYR A 31 2.48 13.01 -5.34
C TYR A 31 2.61 11.53 -5.05
N VAL A 32 1.61 10.74 -5.47
CA VAL A 32 1.68 9.29 -5.45
C VAL A 32 1.57 8.78 -6.88
N TYR A 33 2.53 7.94 -7.25
CA TYR A 33 2.57 7.21 -8.51
C TYR A 33 2.40 5.74 -8.17
N GLY A 34 1.46 5.06 -8.80
CA GLY A 34 1.21 3.67 -8.49
C GLY A 34 0.63 2.95 -9.69
N SER A 35 0.59 1.63 -9.57
CA SER A 35 -0.24 0.83 -10.45
C SER A 35 -1.71 1.22 -10.33
N HIS A 36 -2.54 0.75 -11.24
CA HIS A 36 -3.98 1.00 -11.18
C HIS A 36 -4.75 -0.31 -11.34
N ASP A 37 -5.12 -0.89 -10.20
CA ASP A 37 -5.97 -2.07 -10.15
C ASP A 37 -7.37 -1.70 -10.63
N ARG A 38 -8.08 -2.71 -11.14
CA ARG A 38 -9.50 -2.60 -11.49
C ARG A 38 -10.31 -3.29 -10.41
N PHE A 39 -11.34 -2.62 -9.89
CA PHE A 39 -12.29 -3.25 -8.99
C PHE A 39 -12.88 -4.52 -9.61
N ASN A 40 -12.85 -5.61 -8.86
CA ASN A 40 -13.25 -6.94 -9.33
C ASN A 40 -12.48 -7.40 -10.59
N GLY A 41 -11.20 -7.01 -10.66
CA GLY A 41 -10.25 -7.45 -11.69
C GLY A 41 -9.90 -8.93 -11.55
N HIS A 42 -9.36 -9.49 -12.63
CA HIS A 42 -8.94 -10.91 -12.70
C HIS A 42 -7.42 -11.08 -12.79
N VAL A 43 -6.69 -9.97 -12.89
CA VAL A 43 -5.23 -9.84 -12.86
C VAL A 43 -4.89 -8.46 -12.30
N PHE A 44 -3.64 -8.26 -11.89
CA PHE A 44 -3.12 -6.99 -11.37
C PHE A 44 -3.16 -5.87 -12.41
N CYS A 45 -3.36 -4.62 -11.94
CA CYS A 45 -2.99 -3.39 -12.67
C CYS A 45 -3.59 -3.22 -14.08
N LEU A 46 -4.88 -3.54 -14.24
CA LEU A 46 -5.57 -3.56 -15.55
C LEU A 46 -5.77 -2.18 -16.19
N ASN A 47 -5.77 -1.12 -15.39
CA ASN A 47 -6.14 0.23 -15.80
C ASN A 47 -4.91 1.08 -16.17
N ASP A 48 -5.17 2.27 -16.76
CA ASP A 48 -4.13 3.25 -17.08
C ASP A 48 -3.60 3.91 -15.79
N TYR A 49 -2.35 4.37 -15.79
CA TYR A 49 -1.84 5.10 -14.63
C TYR A 49 -2.61 6.41 -14.41
N VAL A 50 -2.90 6.68 -13.15
CA VAL A 50 -3.44 7.95 -12.68
C VAL A 50 -2.46 8.56 -11.68
N CYS A 51 -2.56 9.87 -11.48
CA CYS A 51 -1.78 10.54 -10.45
C CYS A 51 -2.70 11.24 -9.45
N TRP A 52 -2.33 11.13 -8.17
CA TRP A 52 -2.97 11.83 -7.07
C TRP A 52 -1.92 12.65 -6.31
N SER A 53 -2.33 13.78 -5.75
CA SER A 53 -1.43 14.63 -4.96
C SER A 53 -2.12 15.30 -3.78
N ALA A 54 -1.40 15.60 -2.72
CA ALA A 54 -1.90 16.38 -1.58
C ALA A 54 -0.94 17.54 -1.25
N PRO A 55 -1.43 18.68 -0.73
CA PRO A 55 -0.56 19.70 -0.14
C PRO A 55 0.32 19.10 0.97
N VAL A 56 1.58 19.49 1.06
CA VAL A 56 2.50 18.99 2.11
C VAL A 56 2.09 19.42 3.53
N ASP A 57 1.22 20.42 3.65
CA ASP A 57 0.66 20.94 4.90
C ASP A 57 -0.75 20.44 5.22
N ASP A 58 -1.41 19.73 4.29
CA ASP A 58 -2.71 19.08 4.50
C ASP A 58 -2.82 17.75 3.72
N LEU A 59 -2.24 16.69 4.31
CA LEU A 59 -2.30 15.32 3.77
C LEU A 59 -3.70 14.69 3.80
N THR A 60 -4.73 15.41 4.29
CA THR A 60 -6.11 14.95 4.22
C THR A 60 -6.79 15.36 2.92
N LEU A 61 -6.22 16.29 2.15
CA LEU A 61 -6.86 16.84 0.94
C LEU A 61 -6.15 16.37 -0.33
N TRP A 62 -6.63 15.25 -0.88
CA TRP A 62 -6.09 14.63 -2.08
C TRP A 62 -6.77 15.13 -3.35
N ARG A 63 -5.96 15.49 -4.33
CA ARG A 63 -6.39 15.95 -5.65
C ARG A 63 -6.15 14.88 -6.70
N TYR A 64 -7.20 14.54 -7.46
CA TYR A 64 -7.07 13.71 -8.66
C TYR A 64 -6.48 14.56 -9.78
N GLU A 65 -5.27 14.22 -10.22
CA GLU A 65 -4.56 14.95 -11.28
C GLU A 65 -4.92 14.46 -12.69
N GLY A 66 -5.62 13.34 -12.79
CA GLY A 66 -6.01 12.72 -14.05
C GLY A 66 -5.22 11.47 -14.40
N VAL A 67 -5.50 10.93 -15.59
CA VAL A 67 -4.70 9.88 -16.22
C VAL A 67 -3.34 10.47 -16.56
N SER A 68 -2.29 9.94 -15.93
CA SER A 68 -0.92 10.40 -16.12
C SER A 68 -0.26 9.71 -17.32
N TYR A 69 -0.57 8.44 -17.58
CA TYR A 69 -0.03 7.69 -18.70
C TYR A 69 -0.95 6.52 -19.09
N LYS A 70 -1.24 6.38 -20.40
CA LYS A 70 -2.08 5.28 -20.89
C LYS A 70 -1.21 4.09 -21.28
N LYS A 71 -1.68 2.89 -20.98
CA LYS A 71 -0.94 1.66 -21.32
C LYS A 71 -0.74 1.47 -22.81
N THR A 72 -1.58 2.06 -23.65
CA THR A 72 -1.49 2.02 -25.11
C THR A 72 -0.50 3.03 -25.70
N ASP A 73 0.01 3.94 -24.88
CA ASP A 73 0.99 4.94 -25.34
C ASP A 73 2.41 4.33 -25.42
N ASP A 74 2.64 3.18 -24.79
CA ASP A 74 3.85 2.38 -24.98
C ASP A 74 3.83 1.66 -26.35
N PRO A 75 4.85 1.83 -27.21
CA PRO A 75 4.92 1.19 -28.52
C PRO A 75 4.88 -0.35 -28.51
N LEU A 76 5.23 -1.00 -27.40
CA LEU A 76 5.11 -2.46 -27.26
C LEU A 76 3.68 -2.90 -26.92
N ASN A 77 2.80 -1.99 -26.50
CA ASN A 77 1.45 -2.30 -26.06
C ASN A 77 0.31 -1.60 -26.84
N PRO A 78 0.37 -1.49 -28.19
CA PRO A 78 -0.62 -0.73 -28.95
C PRO A 78 -2.04 -1.31 -28.85
N ALA A 79 -2.17 -2.59 -28.49
CA ALA A 79 -3.46 -3.26 -28.28
C ALA A 79 -3.96 -3.19 -26.82
N GLY A 80 -3.19 -2.63 -25.89
CA GLY A 80 -3.53 -2.58 -24.46
C GLY A 80 -3.62 -3.96 -23.79
N ALA A 81 -2.90 -4.95 -24.33
CA ALA A 81 -2.92 -6.35 -23.90
C ALA A 81 -1.95 -6.65 -22.73
N MET A 82 -1.10 -5.70 -22.37
CA MET A 82 -0.24 -5.72 -21.19
C MET A 82 -0.73 -4.75 -20.12
N CYS A 83 -0.40 -5.06 -18.88
CA CYS A 83 -0.66 -4.25 -17.69
C CYS A 83 0.55 -3.36 -17.39
N LEU A 84 0.31 -2.23 -16.72
CA LEU A 84 1.34 -1.29 -16.30
C LEU A 84 1.67 -1.54 -14.81
N TYR A 85 2.88 -1.97 -14.51
CA TYR A 85 3.31 -2.31 -13.15
C TYR A 85 4.25 -1.28 -12.53
N ALA A 86 3.96 -0.95 -11.27
CA ALA A 86 4.80 -0.32 -10.26
C ALA A 86 5.67 0.84 -10.79
N PRO A 87 5.07 2.01 -11.09
CA PRO A 87 5.84 3.13 -11.59
C PRO A 87 6.58 3.86 -10.47
N ASP A 88 7.76 4.39 -10.79
CA ASP A 88 8.44 5.40 -9.98
C ASP A 88 8.85 6.60 -10.84
N VAL A 89 8.96 7.77 -10.23
CA VAL A 89 9.24 9.05 -10.89
C VAL A 89 10.44 9.74 -10.26
N THR A 90 11.32 10.29 -11.09
CA THR A 90 12.36 11.22 -10.65
C THR A 90 12.38 12.47 -11.54
N GLN A 91 12.86 13.59 -10.98
CA GLN A 91 13.17 14.77 -11.78
C GLN A 91 14.60 14.63 -12.34
N GLY A 92 14.71 14.60 -13.66
CA GLY A 92 16.00 14.49 -14.34
C GLY A 92 16.83 15.79 -14.24
N PRO A 93 18.12 15.73 -14.63
CA PRO A 93 19.02 16.90 -14.57
C PRO A 93 18.54 18.09 -15.43
N ASP A 94 17.73 17.82 -16.45
CA ASP A 94 17.13 18.83 -17.32
C ASP A 94 15.85 19.47 -16.77
N GLY A 95 15.41 19.05 -15.57
CA GLY A 95 14.23 19.56 -14.88
C GLY A 95 12.91 18.91 -15.29
N ARG A 96 12.90 17.98 -16.25
CA ARG A 96 11.71 17.19 -16.62
C ARG A 96 11.51 16.01 -15.67
N PHE A 97 10.32 15.43 -15.70
CA PHE A 97 9.93 14.30 -14.86
C PHE A 97 9.92 13.03 -15.70
N TYR A 98 10.56 11.97 -15.19
CA TYR A 98 10.74 10.70 -15.86
C TYR A 98 10.07 9.60 -15.04
N LEU A 99 9.09 8.95 -15.64
CA LEU A 99 8.33 7.85 -15.06
C LEU A 99 8.87 6.53 -15.61
N TYR A 100 9.44 5.71 -14.74
CA TYR A 100 9.95 4.37 -15.03
C TYR A 100 8.90 3.33 -14.68
N TYR A 101 8.69 2.35 -15.55
CA TYR A 101 7.67 1.31 -15.34
C TYR A 101 8.03 0.04 -16.12
N VAL A 102 7.34 -1.06 -15.80
CA VAL A 102 7.46 -2.33 -16.53
C VAL A 102 6.08 -2.77 -17.04
N LEU A 103 6.05 -3.33 -18.25
CA LEU A 103 4.87 -4.02 -18.78
C LEU A 103 4.91 -5.50 -18.38
N ASP A 104 3.78 -6.06 -17.94
CA ASP A 104 3.69 -7.40 -17.31
C ASP A 104 4.20 -8.60 -18.15
N LYS A 105 4.43 -8.43 -19.45
CA LYS A 105 4.85 -9.51 -20.37
C LYS A 105 6.24 -9.31 -20.98
N VAL A 106 6.98 -8.30 -20.54
CA VAL A 106 8.36 -8.06 -20.95
C VAL A 106 9.26 -7.90 -19.74
N SER A 107 10.57 -7.98 -19.96
CA SER A 107 11.58 -8.04 -18.89
C SER A 107 12.49 -6.82 -18.88
N ILE A 108 12.00 -5.70 -19.42
CA ILE A 108 12.74 -4.46 -19.64
C ILE A 108 12.06 -3.30 -18.92
N VAL A 109 12.81 -2.24 -18.63
CA VAL A 109 12.27 -1.01 -18.04
C VAL A 109 11.95 0.01 -19.15
N SER A 110 10.69 0.42 -19.20
CA SER A 110 10.20 1.51 -20.04
C SER A 110 10.27 2.84 -19.30
N VAL A 111 10.41 3.93 -20.04
CA VAL A 111 10.46 5.30 -19.51
C VAL A 111 9.51 6.19 -20.30
N ALA A 112 8.73 7.00 -19.59
CA ALA A 112 7.93 8.09 -20.12
C ALA A 112 8.37 9.42 -19.51
N VAL A 113 8.14 10.54 -20.20
CA VAL A 113 8.62 11.87 -19.80
C VAL A 113 7.50 12.92 -19.80
N ALA A 114 7.55 13.86 -18.87
CA ALA A 114 6.64 15.00 -18.77
C ALA A 114 7.35 16.29 -18.30
N ASP A 115 6.74 17.44 -18.58
CA ASP A 115 7.19 18.74 -18.07
C ASP A 115 6.68 19.05 -16.65
N ARG A 116 5.80 18.21 -16.11
CA ARG A 116 5.15 18.41 -14.80
C ARG A 116 5.11 17.08 -14.03
N PRO A 117 5.14 17.13 -12.68
CA PRO A 117 5.13 15.91 -11.87
C PRO A 117 3.93 15.00 -12.13
N ALA A 118 2.76 15.58 -12.37
CA ALA A 118 1.53 14.82 -12.60
C ALA A 118 1.34 14.34 -14.05
N GLY A 119 2.26 14.69 -14.96
CA GLY A 119 2.07 14.44 -16.39
C GLY A 119 1.21 15.50 -17.10
N PRO A 120 0.53 15.14 -18.20
CA PRO A 120 0.56 13.81 -18.82
C PRO A 120 1.97 13.46 -19.32
N TYR A 121 2.33 12.19 -19.19
CA TYR A 121 3.59 11.64 -19.65
C TYR A 121 3.46 11.16 -21.10
N THR A 122 4.57 11.20 -21.84
CA THR A 122 4.68 10.64 -23.19
C THR A 122 5.81 9.63 -23.22
N PHE A 123 5.64 8.51 -23.94
CA PHE A 123 6.69 7.51 -24.09
C PHE A 123 8.02 8.15 -24.51
N TYR A 124 9.10 7.79 -23.82
CA TYR A 124 10.43 8.36 -24.00
C TYR A 124 11.44 7.34 -24.53
N GLY A 125 11.42 6.11 -24.00
CA GLY A 125 12.31 5.05 -24.46
C GLY A 125 12.37 3.87 -23.50
N TYR A 126 13.37 3.00 -23.73
CA TYR A 126 13.69 1.87 -22.87
C TYR A 126 15.10 2.03 -22.32
N VAL A 127 15.32 1.58 -21.08
CA VAL A 127 16.64 1.53 -20.46
C VAL A 127 17.51 0.52 -21.20
N ARG A 128 18.75 0.91 -21.50
CA ARG A 128 19.66 0.16 -22.36
C ARG A 128 21.11 0.27 -21.91
N HIS A 129 21.90 -0.72 -22.26
CA HIS A 129 23.35 -0.66 -22.17
C HIS A 129 23.93 0.37 -23.16
N ALA A 130 25.14 0.83 -22.91
CA ALA A 130 25.86 1.71 -23.85
C ALA A 130 26.06 1.07 -25.25
N SER A 131 26.02 -0.26 -25.36
CA SER A 131 26.04 -1.00 -26.63
C SER A 131 24.74 -0.88 -27.44
N GLY A 132 23.65 -0.41 -26.83
CA GLY A 132 22.32 -0.27 -27.43
C GLY A 132 21.35 -1.41 -27.10
N GLU A 133 21.83 -2.53 -26.53
CA GLU A 133 20.98 -3.64 -26.08
C GLU A 133 20.13 -3.23 -24.87
N LEU A 134 18.88 -3.67 -24.81
CA LEU A 134 17.97 -3.33 -23.71
C LEU A 134 18.41 -4.03 -22.41
N LEU A 135 18.31 -3.31 -21.29
CA LEU A 135 18.58 -3.86 -19.97
C LEU A 135 17.52 -4.93 -19.65
N GLY A 136 17.96 -6.17 -19.40
CA GLY A 136 17.09 -7.33 -19.20
C GLY A 136 17.02 -8.30 -20.40
N GLU A 137 17.53 -7.91 -21.57
CA GLU A 137 17.58 -8.77 -22.77
C GLU A 137 18.99 -9.20 -23.17
N ARG A 138 20.03 -8.46 -22.73
CA ARG A 138 21.42 -8.85 -23.00
C ARG A 138 21.72 -10.17 -22.30
N ALA A 139 22.47 -11.06 -22.96
CA ALA A 139 22.86 -12.34 -22.37
C ALA A 139 23.57 -12.14 -21.01
N GLY A 140 23.01 -12.74 -19.96
CA GLY A 140 23.50 -12.61 -18.59
C GLY A 140 22.78 -11.55 -17.75
N ASP A 141 21.95 -10.70 -18.34
CA ASP A 141 21.05 -9.84 -17.59
C ASP A 141 19.93 -10.66 -16.93
N GLU A 142 19.50 -10.24 -15.75
CA GLU A 142 18.27 -10.73 -15.14
C GLU A 142 17.06 -9.91 -15.60
N PRO A 143 15.86 -10.50 -15.67
CA PRO A 143 14.65 -9.74 -15.99
C PRO A 143 14.38 -8.59 -15.02
N GLN A 144 14.02 -7.43 -15.57
CA GLN A 144 13.72 -6.22 -14.83
C GLN A 144 12.26 -6.20 -14.35
N PHE A 145 12.03 -5.63 -13.17
CA PHE A 145 10.72 -5.55 -12.50
C PHE A 145 10.77 -4.45 -11.40
N ASP A 146 9.61 -3.91 -11.02
CA ASP A 146 9.41 -2.91 -9.95
C ASP A 146 10.52 -1.86 -9.85
N PRO A 147 10.60 -0.92 -10.81
CA PRO A 147 11.63 0.10 -10.82
C PRO A 147 11.45 1.09 -9.67
N ALA A 148 12.56 1.45 -9.02
CA ALA A 148 12.70 2.68 -8.25
C ALA A 148 13.85 3.53 -8.78
N VAL A 149 13.73 4.85 -8.62
CA VAL A 149 14.67 5.83 -9.17
C VAL A 149 15.02 6.95 -8.21
N LEU A 150 16.30 7.35 -8.25
CA LEU A 150 16.82 8.49 -7.51
C LEU A 150 17.83 9.26 -8.36
N THR A 151 17.52 10.51 -8.70
CA THR A 151 18.45 11.39 -9.41
C THR A 151 19.23 12.27 -8.43
N GLU A 152 20.56 12.25 -8.53
CA GLU A 152 21.46 13.11 -7.78
C GLU A 152 22.48 13.76 -8.72
N GLY A 153 22.37 15.08 -8.93
CA GLY A 153 23.19 15.79 -9.90
C GLY A 153 22.90 15.31 -11.33
N GLU A 154 23.93 14.81 -12.01
CA GLU A 154 23.83 14.30 -13.40
C GLU A 154 23.60 12.79 -13.49
N THR A 155 23.50 12.11 -12.34
CA THR A 155 23.39 10.65 -12.27
C THR A 155 22.02 10.24 -11.74
N THR A 156 21.40 9.28 -12.42
CA THR A 156 20.17 8.65 -11.95
C THR A 156 20.46 7.21 -11.60
N TYR A 157 20.14 6.80 -10.37
CA TYR A 157 20.22 5.42 -9.94
C TYR A 157 18.87 4.75 -10.18
N LEU A 158 18.90 3.58 -10.84
CA LEU A 158 17.75 2.72 -11.10
C LEU A 158 17.90 1.44 -10.29
N TYR A 159 16.84 1.05 -9.60
CA TYR A 159 16.75 -0.14 -8.77
C TYR A 159 15.65 -1.05 -9.29
N THR A 160 15.92 -2.34 -9.48
CA THR A 160 14.95 -3.28 -10.06
C THR A 160 15.14 -4.68 -9.49
N GLY A 161 14.14 -5.54 -9.67
CA GLY A 161 14.29 -6.97 -9.46
C GLY A 161 13.00 -7.66 -9.03
N PHE A 162 12.95 -8.97 -9.27
CA PHE A 162 11.91 -9.85 -8.76
C PHE A 162 12.52 -11.22 -8.45
N CYS A 163 12.35 -11.69 -7.22
CA CYS A 163 13.08 -12.81 -6.65
C CYS A 163 12.14 -13.74 -5.89
N SER A 164 11.44 -14.64 -6.59
CA SER A 164 10.65 -15.67 -5.91
C SER A 164 11.54 -16.54 -5.01
N GLY A 165 11.05 -16.94 -3.84
CA GLY A 165 11.87 -17.45 -2.73
C GLY A 165 12.65 -18.76 -2.97
N GLY A 166 12.58 -19.38 -4.15
CA GLY A 166 13.36 -20.55 -4.52
C GLY A 166 14.02 -20.45 -5.90
N ASP A 167 14.00 -19.28 -6.53
CA ASP A 167 14.55 -19.08 -7.87
C ASP A 167 16.03 -18.72 -7.82
N GLU A 168 16.89 -19.69 -8.09
CA GLU A 168 18.35 -19.51 -8.12
C GLU A 168 18.84 -18.67 -9.30
N SER A 169 18.00 -18.43 -10.32
CA SER A 169 18.35 -17.56 -11.45
C SER A 169 18.30 -16.06 -11.09
N ARG A 170 17.79 -15.73 -9.90
CA ARG A 170 17.59 -14.37 -9.41
C ARG A 170 18.47 -14.10 -8.21
N HIS A 171 19.40 -13.17 -8.32
CA HIS A 171 20.41 -12.97 -7.27
C HIS A 171 19.99 -11.93 -6.22
N GLY A 172 19.03 -11.06 -6.52
CA GLY A 172 18.54 -10.05 -5.57
C GLY A 172 18.07 -8.76 -6.23
N ALA A 173 17.94 -7.71 -5.43
CA ALA A 173 17.72 -6.36 -5.93
C ALA A 173 18.96 -5.87 -6.68
N MET A 174 18.75 -5.34 -7.88
CA MET A 174 19.79 -4.79 -8.74
C MET A 174 19.81 -3.26 -8.64
N ALA A 175 20.99 -2.67 -8.75
CA ALA A 175 21.19 -1.23 -8.93
C ALA A 175 22.04 -0.94 -10.17
N CYS A 176 21.61 0.04 -10.97
CA CYS A 176 22.32 0.58 -12.13
C CYS A 176 22.47 2.10 -12.00
N ALA A 177 23.57 2.66 -12.48
CA ALA A 177 23.69 4.09 -12.72
C ALA A 177 23.34 4.39 -14.18
N LEU A 178 22.55 5.44 -14.41
CA LEU A 178 22.13 5.92 -15.72
C LEU A 178 22.77 7.28 -16.01
N ALA A 179 23.07 7.50 -17.29
CA ALA A 179 23.50 8.79 -17.81
C ALA A 179 22.37 9.84 -17.74
N ALA A 180 22.74 11.11 -17.95
CA ALA A 180 21.81 12.25 -17.97
C ALA A 180 20.72 12.17 -19.06
N ASP A 181 20.84 11.25 -20.04
CA ASP A 181 19.79 10.95 -21.01
C ASP A 181 18.63 10.15 -20.43
N MET A 182 18.76 9.68 -19.18
CA MET A 182 17.79 8.90 -18.41
C MET A 182 17.53 7.48 -18.93
N LEU A 183 18.30 7.00 -19.91
CA LEU A 183 18.10 5.68 -20.55
C LEU A 183 19.35 4.82 -20.57
N THR A 184 20.54 5.43 -20.64
CA THR A 184 21.78 4.70 -20.90
C THR A 184 22.45 4.29 -19.60
N VAL A 185 22.59 2.98 -19.37
CA VAL A 185 23.34 2.40 -18.25
C VAL A 185 24.83 2.74 -18.40
N THR A 186 25.38 3.39 -17.39
CA THR A 186 26.82 3.72 -17.29
C THR A 186 27.57 2.76 -16.37
N GLU A 187 26.91 2.26 -15.32
CA GLU A 187 27.47 1.29 -14.36
C GLU A 187 26.39 0.30 -13.90
N GLY A 188 26.79 -0.93 -13.56
CA GLY A 188 25.89 -2.00 -13.12
C GLY A 188 25.42 -2.95 -14.24
N PRO A 189 24.45 -3.85 -13.95
CA PRO A 189 23.76 -4.01 -12.67
C PRO A 189 24.67 -4.58 -11.56
N SER A 190 24.49 -4.10 -10.33
CA SER A 190 25.10 -4.67 -9.11
C SER A 190 24.01 -5.18 -8.17
N ILE A 191 24.24 -6.31 -7.49
CA ILE A 191 23.30 -6.83 -6.49
C ILE A 191 23.49 -6.09 -5.16
N ILE A 192 22.43 -5.46 -4.65
CA ILE A 192 22.47 -4.63 -3.45
C ILE A 192 21.80 -5.26 -2.22
N VAL A 193 20.80 -6.12 -2.45
CA VAL A 193 20.12 -6.92 -1.41
C VAL A 193 19.95 -8.32 -1.95
N PRO A 194 20.41 -9.38 -1.26
CA PRO A 194 20.36 -10.73 -1.78
C PRO A 194 18.94 -11.28 -1.81
N SER A 195 18.66 -12.15 -2.78
CA SER A 195 17.50 -13.03 -2.76
C SER A 195 17.72 -14.22 -1.81
N ARG A 196 16.65 -14.96 -1.51
CA ARG A 196 16.68 -16.06 -0.52
C ARG A 196 17.76 -17.13 -0.77
N PRO A 197 18.00 -17.64 -2.00
CA PRO A 197 19.08 -18.60 -2.24
C PRO A 197 20.48 -18.08 -1.87
N TYR A 198 20.69 -16.76 -1.88
CA TYR A 198 21.98 -16.10 -1.62
C TYR A 198 22.01 -15.34 -0.27
N GLY A 199 20.98 -15.51 0.57
CA GLY A 199 20.80 -14.76 1.81
C GLY A 199 21.68 -15.22 2.99
N GLN A 200 22.18 -16.45 2.98
CA GLN A 200 22.92 -17.02 4.12
C GLN A 200 24.21 -16.24 4.42
N GLY A 201 24.34 -15.74 5.65
CA GLY A 201 25.47 -14.94 6.12
C GLY A 201 25.39 -13.46 5.76
N SER A 202 24.32 -13.00 5.12
CA SER A 202 24.17 -11.61 4.64
C SER A 202 23.60 -10.65 5.68
N GLY A 203 22.91 -11.16 6.71
CA GLY A 203 22.13 -10.36 7.66
C GLY A 203 20.68 -10.11 7.21
N PHE A 204 20.28 -10.60 6.04
CA PHE A 204 18.92 -10.51 5.49
C PHE A 204 18.10 -11.79 5.68
N GLU A 205 18.60 -12.79 6.41
CA GLU A 205 17.97 -14.10 6.54
C GLU A 205 16.53 -14.03 7.03
N GLY A 206 15.61 -14.66 6.27
CA GLY A 206 14.17 -14.63 6.55
C GLY A 206 13.44 -13.39 6.02
N HIS A 207 14.20 -12.38 5.60
CA HIS A 207 13.71 -11.10 5.08
C HIS A 207 14.44 -10.73 3.77
N GLU A 208 14.89 -11.74 3.00
CA GLU A 208 15.58 -11.53 1.73
C GLU A 208 14.68 -10.85 0.70
N PHE A 209 15.28 -10.26 -0.33
CA PHE A 209 14.55 -9.50 -1.34
C PHE A 209 13.55 -10.37 -2.13
N PHE A 210 12.33 -9.85 -2.32
CA PHE A 210 11.31 -10.40 -3.21
C PHE A 210 10.99 -9.44 -4.35
N GLU A 211 10.51 -8.22 -4.06
CA GLU A 211 10.11 -7.21 -5.05
C GLU A 211 10.03 -5.79 -4.43
N ALA A 212 9.36 -4.85 -5.10
CA ALA A 212 8.97 -3.54 -4.57
C ALA A 212 10.12 -2.63 -4.15
N SER A 213 11.14 -2.47 -5.00
CA SER A 213 12.22 -1.53 -4.75
C SER A 213 11.69 -0.12 -4.52
N SER A 214 12.20 0.59 -3.52
CA SER A 214 12.01 2.03 -3.30
C SER A 214 13.24 2.60 -2.61
N ILE A 215 13.71 3.78 -3.03
CA ILE A 215 14.96 4.36 -2.52
C ILE A 215 14.78 5.82 -2.09
N ARG A 216 15.30 6.19 -0.92
CA ARG A 216 15.39 7.60 -0.50
C ARG A 216 16.75 7.92 0.09
N ARG A 217 17.22 9.14 -0.15
CA ARG A 217 18.32 9.71 0.63
C ARG A 217 17.75 10.56 1.76
N LEU A 218 17.85 10.06 2.99
CA LEU A 218 17.33 10.71 4.20
C LEU A 218 18.46 10.87 5.21
N ARG A 219 18.60 12.08 5.77
CA ARG A 219 19.62 12.39 6.80
C ARG A 219 21.05 11.95 6.41
N GLY A 220 21.39 12.09 5.13
CA GLY A 220 22.71 11.77 4.59
C GLY A 220 22.96 10.28 4.27
N ARG A 221 21.99 9.39 4.50
CA ARG A 221 22.09 7.95 4.21
C ARG A 221 21.03 7.52 3.20
N TYR A 222 21.30 6.43 2.50
CA TYR A 222 20.35 5.79 1.59
C TYR A 222 19.51 4.78 2.36
N TYR A 223 18.19 4.88 2.23
CA TYR A 223 17.20 3.95 2.76
C TYR A 223 16.55 3.25 1.57
N PHE A 224 16.87 1.97 1.42
CA PHE A 224 16.26 1.10 0.42
C PHE A 224 15.14 0.31 1.07
N VAL A 225 13.90 0.61 0.69
CA VAL A 225 12.69 -0.08 1.11
C VAL A 225 12.38 -1.16 0.08
N TYR A 226 11.93 -2.33 0.56
CA TYR A 226 11.59 -3.45 -0.32
C TYR A 226 10.59 -4.41 0.34
N SER A 227 9.90 -5.19 -0.49
CA SER A 227 9.08 -6.31 -0.04
C SER A 227 9.94 -7.56 0.06
N SER A 228 9.88 -8.25 1.20
CA SER A 228 10.69 -9.44 1.44
C SER A 228 10.01 -10.72 0.94
N VAL A 229 10.73 -11.85 0.99
CA VAL A 229 10.21 -13.17 0.62
C VAL A 229 9.05 -13.68 1.47
N VAL A 230 8.69 -13.00 2.58
CA VAL A 230 7.43 -13.27 3.29
C VAL A 230 6.24 -12.49 2.72
N MET A 231 6.45 -11.63 1.71
CA MET A 231 5.47 -10.92 0.88
C MET A 231 4.64 -9.83 1.58
N HIS A 232 4.25 -10.02 2.84
CA HIS A 232 3.28 -9.16 3.55
C HIS A 232 3.89 -7.94 4.25
N GLU A 233 5.16 -7.63 4.02
CA GLU A 233 5.88 -6.61 4.77
C GLU A 233 6.74 -5.73 3.87
N LEU A 234 6.96 -4.49 4.30
CA LEU A 234 8.01 -3.64 3.76
C LEU A 234 9.15 -3.59 4.77
N CYS A 235 10.30 -4.06 4.33
CA CYS A 235 11.57 -4.00 5.03
C CYS A 235 12.35 -2.76 4.59
N TYR A 236 13.42 -2.44 5.32
CA TYR A 236 14.42 -1.48 4.85
C TYR A 236 15.85 -1.97 5.07
N ALA A 237 16.73 -1.45 4.23
CA ALA A 237 18.17 -1.55 4.39
C ALA A 237 18.79 -0.16 4.25
N THR A 238 19.95 0.06 4.88
CA THR A 238 20.64 1.35 4.82
C THR A 238 22.06 1.22 4.30
N SER A 239 22.51 2.25 3.58
CA SER A 239 23.89 2.38 3.10
C SER A 239 24.35 3.83 3.08
N ASP A 240 25.66 4.05 3.10
CA ASP A 240 26.28 5.36 2.81
C ASP A 240 26.50 5.56 1.30
N ARG A 241 26.17 4.55 0.49
CA ARG A 241 26.34 4.55 -0.96
C ARG A 241 25.02 4.14 -1.64
N PRO A 242 24.69 4.72 -2.80
CA PRO A 242 23.42 4.44 -3.46
C PRO A 242 23.35 3.00 -4.00
N ASP A 243 24.46 2.35 -4.28
CA ASP A 243 24.53 1.20 -5.20
C ASP A 243 25.24 -0.04 -4.60
N ARG A 244 25.57 -0.04 -3.31
CA ARG A 244 26.27 -1.14 -2.62
C ARG A 244 26.20 -1.02 -1.10
N ASP A 245 26.70 -2.04 -0.41
CA ASP A 245 26.93 -2.07 1.04
C ASP A 245 25.66 -1.85 1.91
N PHE A 246 24.49 -2.20 1.39
CA PHE A 246 23.25 -2.13 2.15
C PHE A 246 23.22 -3.13 3.30
N ARG A 247 22.76 -2.66 4.46
CA ARG A 247 22.61 -3.47 5.68
C ARG A 247 21.15 -3.48 6.09
N TYR A 248 20.61 -4.68 6.32
CA TYR A 248 19.25 -4.86 6.80
C TYR A 248 18.99 -4.04 8.08
N GLY A 249 17.86 -3.33 8.11
CA GLY A 249 17.45 -2.47 9.20
C GLY A 249 16.22 -2.95 9.97
N GLY A 250 15.42 -3.85 9.40
CA GLY A 250 14.19 -4.36 10.00
C GLY A 250 12.95 -4.18 9.13
N VAL A 251 11.80 -4.53 9.70
CA VAL A 251 10.48 -4.34 9.11
C VAL A 251 9.94 -2.96 9.48
N ILE A 252 9.47 -2.19 8.49
CA ILE A 252 8.79 -0.91 8.72
C ILE A 252 7.30 -1.14 8.97
N VAL A 253 6.63 -1.91 8.11
CA VAL A 253 5.18 -2.14 8.20
C VAL A 253 4.82 -3.49 7.61
N SER A 254 3.84 -4.16 8.21
CA SER A 254 3.24 -5.36 7.64
C SER A 254 1.74 -5.19 7.40
N ASN A 255 1.29 -5.49 6.17
CA ASN A 255 -0.11 -5.30 5.77
C ASN A 255 -1.07 -6.39 6.29
N ASN A 256 -0.58 -7.33 7.10
CA ASN A 256 -1.37 -8.22 7.95
C ASN A 256 -1.19 -7.96 9.46
N ASP A 257 -0.48 -6.88 9.83
CA ASP A 257 -0.26 -6.42 11.22
C ASP A 257 0.51 -7.44 12.09
N LEU A 258 1.31 -8.33 11.50
CA LEU A 258 2.14 -9.30 12.23
C LEU A 258 3.33 -8.66 12.96
N HIS A 259 3.81 -9.35 14.00
CA HIS A 259 5.03 -9.04 14.76
C HIS A 259 5.00 -7.73 15.57
N ILE A 260 3.81 -7.14 15.71
CA ILE A 260 3.56 -6.00 16.60
C ILE A 260 2.84 -6.50 17.84
N GLY A 261 3.54 -6.46 18.97
CA GLY A 261 3.02 -6.82 20.29
C GLY A 261 2.29 -5.66 20.99
N GLY A 262 1.76 -5.95 22.18
CA GLY A 262 1.20 -4.95 23.09
C GLY A 262 -0.32 -4.86 23.11
N TYR A 263 -0.98 -4.81 21.94
CA TYR A 263 -2.45 -4.78 21.87
C TYR A 263 -3.07 -6.11 21.42
N LYS A 264 -2.29 -7.02 20.83
CA LYS A 264 -2.67 -8.38 20.41
C LYS A 264 -1.45 -9.33 20.51
N PRO A 265 -1.62 -10.66 20.41
CA PRO A 265 -0.50 -11.57 20.23
C PRO A 265 0.31 -11.23 18.96
N GLU A 266 1.64 -11.29 19.06
CA GLU A 266 2.55 -10.89 17.97
C GLU A 266 2.34 -11.73 16.70
N ASP A 267 2.14 -13.03 16.85
CA ASP A 267 1.93 -13.99 15.75
C ASP A 267 0.48 -14.06 15.25
N MET A 268 -0.43 -13.24 15.78
CA MET A 268 -1.80 -13.18 15.30
C MET A 268 -1.90 -12.20 14.13
N PRO A 269 -2.22 -12.62 12.90
CA PRO A 269 -2.57 -11.69 11.84
C PRO A 269 -3.86 -10.96 12.21
N ALA A 270 -3.87 -9.63 12.07
CA ALA A 270 -5.06 -8.82 12.30
C ALA A 270 -5.64 -8.25 11.01
N TYR A 271 -5.12 -8.66 9.85
CA TYR A 271 -5.67 -8.36 8.53
C TYR A 271 -5.26 -9.45 7.53
N TYR A 272 -6.01 -9.61 6.43
CA TYR A 272 -5.69 -10.57 5.36
C TYR A 272 -4.80 -9.89 4.32
N GLY A 273 -3.49 -10.08 4.46
CA GLY A 273 -2.47 -9.45 3.62
C GLY A 273 -2.25 -10.14 2.28
N GLY A 274 -1.13 -9.81 1.64
CA GLY A 274 -0.69 -10.35 0.35
C GLY A 274 0.68 -9.76 0.02
N ASN A 275 0.99 -9.50 -1.25
CA ASN A 275 2.18 -8.71 -1.56
C ASN A 275 2.12 -7.31 -0.91
N ASN A 276 3.24 -6.65 -0.74
CA ASN A 276 3.30 -5.30 -0.19
C ASN A 276 4.21 -4.45 -1.07
N HIS A 277 3.88 -3.17 -1.23
CA HIS A 277 4.63 -2.26 -2.08
C HIS A 277 4.39 -0.82 -1.62
N GLY A 278 5.41 0.03 -1.77
CA GLY A 278 5.38 1.44 -1.42
C GLY A 278 6.76 1.91 -0.95
N GLY A 279 6.83 3.13 -0.42
CA GLY A 279 8.10 3.77 -0.11
C GLY A 279 8.07 4.69 1.10
N LEU A 280 9.25 5.13 1.51
CA LEU A 280 9.43 6.17 2.52
C LEU A 280 9.40 7.56 1.88
N VAL A 281 8.95 8.56 2.61
CA VAL A 281 9.10 9.97 2.20
C VAL A 281 9.15 10.90 3.40
N GLU A 282 9.94 11.96 3.28
CA GLU A 282 9.91 13.10 4.20
C GLU A 282 8.91 14.13 3.69
N ILE A 283 7.91 14.46 4.50
CA ILE A 283 6.90 15.49 4.21
C ILE A 283 6.94 16.50 5.35
N GLY A 284 7.37 17.72 5.03
CA GLY A 284 7.63 18.74 6.04
C GLY A 284 8.76 18.31 6.98
N GLN A 285 8.44 18.05 8.24
CA GLN A 285 9.41 17.56 9.26
C GLN A 285 9.13 16.12 9.70
N ARG A 286 8.18 15.45 9.07
CA ARG A 286 7.72 14.11 9.44
C ARG A 286 8.08 13.13 8.34
N HIS A 287 8.28 11.88 8.73
CA HIS A 287 8.54 10.79 7.80
C HIS A 287 7.32 9.89 7.76
N TYR A 288 7.05 9.33 6.59
CA TYR A 288 5.90 8.45 6.36
C TYR A 288 6.34 7.24 5.57
N VAL A 289 5.72 6.09 5.87
CA VAL A 289 5.75 4.91 5.01
C VAL A 289 4.42 4.83 4.27
N PHE A 290 4.49 4.74 2.95
CA PHE A 290 3.37 4.38 2.10
C PHE A 290 3.44 2.88 1.83
N TYR A 291 2.30 2.24 1.82
CA TYR A 291 2.16 0.80 1.58
C TYR A 291 0.77 0.52 0.99
N HIS A 292 0.42 -0.74 0.71
CA HIS A 292 -0.96 -1.09 0.37
C HIS A 292 -1.52 -2.21 1.24
N ARG A 293 -2.86 -2.28 1.26
CA ARG A 293 -3.61 -3.40 1.80
C ARG A 293 -4.47 -4.05 0.72
N HIS A 294 -4.87 -5.28 0.99
CA HIS A 294 -5.75 -6.03 0.14
C HIS A 294 -7.23 -5.80 0.48
N THR A 295 -8.06 -5.73 -0.53
CA THR A 295 -9.52 -5.56 -0.42
C THR A 295 -10.22 -6.53 -1.37
N HIS A 296 -11.54 -6.54 -1.34
CA HIS A 296 -12.43 -7.39 -2.14
C HIS A 296 -12.20 -8.91 -1.97
N GLY A 297 -11.40 -9.33 -1.00
CA GLY A 297 -11.06 -10.75 -0.79
C GLY A 297 -10.21 -11.34 -1.92
N THR A 298 -9.46 -10.52 -2.67
CA THR A 298 -8.56 -10.95 -3.75
C THR A 298 -7.21 -10.24 -3.67
N THR A 299 -6.21 -10.73 -4.38
CA THR A 299 -4.93 -10.01 -4.57
C THR A 299 -5.02 -8.84 -5.56
N PHE A 300 -6.08 -8.76 -6.36
CA PHE A 300 -6.18 -7.83 -7.51
C PHE A 300 -6.98 -6.55 -7.21
N CYS A 301 -7.31 -6.30 -5.95
CA CYS A 301 -7.98 -5.08 -5.51
C CYS A 301 -7.25 -4.51 -4.30
N ARG A 302 -6.27 -3.66 -4.54
CA ARG A 302 -5.38 -3.13 -3.50
C ARG A 302 -5.59 -1.62 -3.33
N GLN A 303 -5.46 -1.17 -2.08
CA GLN A 303 -5.63 0.24 -1.71
C GLN A 303 -4.41 0.76 -0.97
N GLY A 304 -3.94 1.94 -1.38
CA GLY A 304 -2.85 2.66 -0.71
C GLY A 304 -3.22 3.08 0.72
N CYS A 305 -2.28 2.87 1.62
CA CYS A 305 -2.30 3.27 3.01
C CYS A 305 -0.98 3.98 3.38
N ILE A 306 -0.99 4.73 4.47
CA ILE A 306 0.13 5.54 4.92
C ILE A 306 0.20 5.53 6.45
N GLU A 307 1.39 5.42 7.02
CA GLU A 307 1.61 5.58 8.47
C GLU A 307 2.80 6.51 8.74
N PRO A 308 2.76 7.34 9.80
CA PRO A 308 3.94 8.09 10.23
C PRO A 308 5.00 7.14 10.78
N VAL A 309 6.27 7.43 10.49
CA VAL A 309 7.41 6.68 11.04
C VAL A 309 8.39 7.63 11.73
N VAL A 310 9.11 7.10 12.71
CA VAL A 310 10.20 7.82 13.39
C VAL A 310 11.51 7.16 12.99
N ILE A 311 12.37 7.93 12.32
CA ILE A 311 13.77 7.56 12.12
C ILE A 311 14.52 7.98 13.38
N ALA A 312 15.08 7.03 14.11
CA ALA A 312 15.89 7.26 15.30
C ALA A 312 17.23 7.92 14.94
N ASP A 313 17.97 8.37 15.94
CA ASP A 313 19.27 9.05 15.74
C ASP A 313 20.33 8.14 15.09
N ASP A 314 20.26 6.83 15.33
CA ASP A 314 21.12 5.83 14.69
C ASP A 314 20.68 5.44 13.27
N GLY A 315 19.55 5.99 12.81
CA GLY A 315 18.93 5.69 11.52
C GLY A 315 17.97 4.50 11.53
N SER A 316 17.73 3.87 12.69
CA SER A 316 16.77 2.76 12.77
C SER A 316 15.33 3.26 12.70
N ILE A 317 14.45 2.41 12.17
CA ILE A 317 13.00 2.62 12.08
C ILE A 317 12.33 1.46 12.82
N ALA A 318 11.51 1.79 13.81
CA ALA A 318 10.67 0.81 14.48
C ALA A 318 9.47 0.44 13.61
N GLN A 319 9.07 -0.84 13.64
CA GLN A 319 7.88 -1.29 12.94
C GLN A 319 6.63 -0.54 13.43
N VAL A 320 5.80 -0.07 12.51
CA VAL A 320 4.55 0.65 12.80
C VAL A 320 3.32 -0.22 12.56
N SER A 321 2.30 -0.03 13.39
CA SER A 321 1.00 -0.70 13.23
C SER A 321 0.18 -0.08 12.12
N ILE A 322 -0.67 -0.88 11.49
CA ILE A 322 -1.69 -0.35 10.57
C ILE A 322 -2.86 0.25 11.36
N THR A 323 -3.27 1.46 10.97
CA THR A 323 -4.28 2.25 11.68
C THR A 323 -5.31 2.82 10.73
N SER A 324 -6.47 3.21 11.28
CA SER A 324 -7.51 3.95 10.55
C SER A 324 -7.14 5.43 10.40
N GLN A 325 -6.39 6.00 11.33
CA GLN A 325 -5.95 7.40 11.32
C GLN A 325 -4.91 7.71 10.24
N GLY A 326 -4.05 6.74 9.89
CA GLY A 326 -3.01 6.86 8.89
C GLY A 326 -2.15 8.12 9.04
N MET A 327 -2.06 8.92 7.97
CA MET A 327 -1.22 10.12 7.86
C MET A 327 -1.40 11.14 9.00
N LEU A 328 -2.57 11.17 9.63
CA LEU A 328 -2.87 12.07 10.73
C LEU A 328 -1.93 11.85 11.92
N GLY A 329 -1.56 10.60 12.18
CA GLY A 329 -0.72 10.23 13.32
C GLY A 329 -1.29 10.58 14.69
N GLN A 330 -2.58 10.95 14.76
CA GLN A 330 -3.29 11.34 15.95
C GLN A 330 -4.68 10.70 15.98
N PRO A 331 -5.25 10.43 17.16
CA PRO A 331 -6.55 9.79 17.27
C PRO A 331 -7.65 10.60 16.57
N LEU A 332 -8.54 9.91 15.87
CA LEU A 332 -9.74 10.46 15.27
C LEU A 332 -10.69 10.94 16.38
N PRO A 333 -11.39 12.08 16.24
CA PRO A 333 -12.39 12.47 17.22
C PRO A 333 -13.53 11.44 17.26
N ALA A 334 -13.96 11.00 18.44
CA ALA A 334 -15.12 10.11 18.57
C ALA A 334 -16.45 10.87 18.38
N THR A 335 -16.61 11.55 17.25
CA THR A 335 -17.76 12.38 16.91
C THR A 335 -18.09 12.24 15.43
N GLY A 336 -19.36 12.31 15.07
CA GLY A 336 -19.79 12.15 13.67
C GLY A 336 -19.77 10.69 13.21
N GLU A 337 -19.89 10.51 11.90
CA GLU A 337 -20.03 9.20 11.26
C GLU A 337 -18.74 8.84 10.51
N TYR A 338 -18.28 7.61 10.72
CA TYR A 338 -17.10 7.05 10.08
C TYR A 338 -17.49 5.88 9.18
N PRO A 339 -16.99 5.83 7.94
CA PRO A 339 -17.26 4.71 7.07
C PRO A 339 -16.45 3.48 7.50
N ALA A 340 -17.06 2.30 7.40
CA ALA A 340 -16.45 1.05 7.84
C ALA A 340 -15.26 0.62 6.97
N PHE A 341 -15.12 1.16 5.75
CA PHE A 341 -13.95 0.87 4.90
C PHE A 341 -12.62 1.36 5.51
N ILE A 342 -12.63 2.19 6.56
CA ILE A 342 -11.39 2.58 7.28
C ILE A 342 -10.91 1.49 8.26
N ALA A 343 -11.58 0.34 8.32
CA ALA A 343 -11.16 -0.78 9.15
C ALA A 343 -9.69 -1.12 8.84
N CYS A 344 -8.84 -1.01 9.86
CA CYS A 344 -7.43 -1.35 9.77
C CYS A 344 -7.17 -2.77 10.28
N ASN A 345 -8.11 -3.36 11.03
CA ASN A 345 -8.07 -4.77 11.35
C ASN A 345 -9.32 -5.49 10.85
N LEU A 346 -9.12 -6.65 10.24
CA LEU A 346 -10.15 -7.60 9.84
C LEU A 346 -9.67 -9.02 10.14
N PHE A 347 -10.42 -9.74 10.96
CA PHE A 347 -10.12 -11.13 11.27
C PHE A 347 -11.38 -11.88 11.70
N CYS A 348 -11.30 -13.20 11.75
CA CYS A 348 -12.35 -14.05 12.28
C CYS A 348 -11.71 -15.22 13.05
N ARG A 349 -12.53 -16.17 13.52
CA ARG A 349 -12.05 -17.34 14.27
C ARG A 349 -11.05 -18.20 13.50
N THR A 350 -11.08 -18.14 12.17
CA THR A 350 -10.12 -18.83 11.31
C THR A 350 -9.00 -17.87 10.94
N PRO A 351 -7.76 -18.08 11.44
CA PRO A 351 -6.65 -17.23 11.07
C PRO A 351 -6.24 -17.48 9.61
N SER A 352 -5.86 -16.41 8.92
CA SER A 352 -5.18 -16.48 7.63
C SER A 352 -4.26 -15.28 7.50
N LEU A 353 -3.04 -15.52 7.01
CA LEU A 353 -2.08 -14.45 6.70
C LEU A 353 -2.44 -13.73 5.41
N TYR A 354 -2.99 -14.48 4.46
CA TYR A 354 -3.16 -14.04 3.08
C TYR A 354 -4.63 -14.06 2.65
N THR A 355 -4.96 -13.08 1.82
CA THR A 355 -6.15 -13.12 0.95
C THR A 355 -5.98 -14.18 -0.15
N ALA A 356 -7.05 -14.50 -0.88
CA ALA A 356 -6.94 -15.45 -1.99
C ALA A 356 -6.13 -14.86 -3.15
N GLN A 357 -5.16 -15.64 -3.63
CA GLN A 357 -4.50 -15.44 -4.93
C GLN A 357 -5.43 -15.93 -6.05
N ALA A 358 -6.60 -15.32 -6.19
CA ALA A 358 -7.62 -15.70 -7.15
C ALA A 358 -8.44 -14.49 -7.59
N ALA A 359 -9.03 -14.59 -8.78
CA ALA A 359 -9.93 -13.57 -9.31
C ALA A 359 -11.28 -13.49 -8.59
N TRP A 360 -11.62 -14.49 -7.77
CA TRP A 360 -12.88 -14.55 -7.05
C TRP A 360 -12.70 -14.20 -5.58
N PRO A 361 -13.57 -13.35 -5.00
CA PRO A 361 -13.52 -12.99 -3.58
C PRO A 361 -13.52 -14.20 -2.64
N ASP A 362 -12.56 -14.24 -1.72
CA ASP A 362 -12.53 -15.22 -0.64
C ASP A 362 -13.55 -14.91 0.46
N ASN A 363 -14.78 -15.36 0.22
CA ASN A 363 -15.89 -15.19 1.15
C ASN A 363 -15.82 -16.12 2.38
N ARG A 364 -14.65 -16.67 2.74
CA ARG A 364 -14.41 -17.28 4.06
C ARG A 364 -14.11 -16.24 5.13
N PHE A 365 -13.72 -15.03 4.74
CA PHE A 365 -13.20 -13.99 5.62
C PHE A 365 -13.96 -12.67 5.46
N PRO A 366 -14.03 -11.81 6.49
CA PRO A 366 -14.53 -10.44 6.30
C PRO A 366 -13.59 -9.67 5.37
N LEU A 367 -14.17 -8.80 4.55
CA LEU A 367 -13.44 -8.08 3.49
C LEU A 367 -14.02 -6.68 3.27
N ILE A 368 -13.18 -5.73 2.88
CA ILE A 368 -13.62 -4.41 2.43
C ILE A 368 -13.98 -4.52 0.96
N THR A 369 -15.14 -4.02 0.55
CA THR A 369 -15.59 -4.03 -0.86
C THR A 369 -16.48 -2.82 -1.13
N GLN A 370 -16.89 -2.63 -2.38
CA GLN A 370 -17.91 -1.65 -2.77
C GLN A 370 -19.06 -2.31 -3.53
N ASP A 371 -20.09 -1.52 -3.78
CA ASP A 371 -21.13 -1.82 -4.76
C ASP A 371 -20.75 -1.23 -6.13
N GLY A 372 -21.48 -1.63 -7.17
CA GLY A 372 -21.29 -1.10 -8.52
C GLY A 372 -20.08 -1.70 -9.24
N ARG A 373 -19.54 -0.92 -10.17
CA ARG A 373 -18.43 -1.23 -11.06
C ARG A 373 -17.22 -0.36 -10.71
N ASP A 374 -16.10 -0.63 -11.37
CA ASP A 374 -14.84 0.11 -11.22
C ASP A 374 -14.99 1.64 -11.29
N ASP A 375 -15.70 2.16 -12.30
CA ASP A 375 -15.87 3.62 -12.47
C ASP A 375 -16.94 4.23 -11.55
N ASP A 376 -17.65 3.43 -10.76
CA ASP A 376 -18.72 3.92 -9.89
C ASP A 376 -18.12 4.44 -8.57
N ARG A 377 -18.46 5.69 -8.20
CA ARG A 377 -17.94 6.37 -6.99
C ARG A 377 -18.75 5.99 -5.75
N GLU A 378 -18.86 4.70 -5.51
CA GLU A 378 -19.62 4.15 -4.39
C GLU A 378 -18.73 3.98 -3.15
N PRO A 379 -19.19 4.37 -1.95
CA PRO A 379 -18.42 4.17 -0.74
C PRO A 379 -18.24 2.67 -0.45
N GLY A 380 -17.05 2.32 0.02
CA GLY A 380 -16.74 0.98 0.47
C GLY A 380 -17.46 0.62 1.77
N TYR A 381 -17.52 -0.67 2.09
CA TYR A 381 -18.09 -1.22 3.31
C TYR A 381 -17.36 -2.51 3.68
N VAL A 382 -17.53 -2.96 4.93
CA VAL A 382 -17.04 -4.29 5.35
C VAL A 382 -18.14 -5.31 5.11
N ALA A 383 -17.89 -6.26 4.24
CA ALA A 383 -18.78 -7.38 3.92
C ALA A 383 -18.39 -8.63 4.69
N ASN A 384 -19.28 -9.63 4.61
CA ASN A 384 -19.03 -10.99 5.09
C ASN A 384 -18.69 -11.06 6.59
N MET A 385 -19.33 -10.19 7.39
CA MET A 385 -19.29 -10.28 8.85
C MET A 385 -20.13 -11.49 9.28
N MET A 386 -19.46 -12.63 9.46
CA MET A 386 -20.01 -13.89 9.97
C MET A 386 -19.77 -14.02 11.48
N ASP A 387 -20.34 -15.04 12.11
CA ASP A 387 -20.18 -15.31 13.54
C ASP A 387 -18.70 -15.28 13.97
N GLY A 388 -18.36 -14.36 14.88
CA GLY A 388 -16.99 -14.12 15.36
C GLY A 388 -16.08 -13.30 14.43
N ALA A 389 -16.57 -12.77 13.31
CA ALA A 389 -15.83 -11.81 12.49
C ALA A 389 -15.71 -10.46 13.21
N VAL A 390 -14.55 -9.81 13.09
CA VAL A 390 -14.21 -8.56 13.76
C VAL A 390 -13.74 -7.54 12.74
N ALA A 391 -14.27 -6.32 12.86
CA ALA A 391 -13.74 -5.12 12.22
C ALA A 391 -13.17 -4.18 13.30
N GLY A 392 -11.89 -3.88 13.20
CA GLY A 392 -11.16 -3.02 14.14
C GLY A 392 -10.74 -1.69 13.53
N PHE A 393 -10.85 -0.64 14.32
CA PHE A 393 -10.60 0.75 13.94
C PHE A 393 -9.69 1.42 14.96
N LYS A 394 -8.63 2.10 14.49
CA LYS A 394 -7.56 2.65 15.37
C LYS A 394 -7.14 4.07 14.96
N TYR A 395 -7.02 5.04 15.86
CA TYR A 395 -7.56 5.13 17.22
C TYR A 395 -8.56 6.28 17.29
N PHE A 396 -9.40 6.31 18.33
CA PHE A 396 -10.38 7.36 18.58
C PHE A 396 -10.15 8.03 19.93
N ALA A 397 -10.21 9.35 19.97
CA ALA A 397 -10.30 10.13 21.19
C ALA A 397 -11.76 10.16 21.65
N CYS A 398 -12.10 9.26 22.57
CA CYS A 398 -13.44 9.08 23.13
C CYS A 398 -13.65 10.01 24.33
N ALA A 399 -14.78 10.73 24.32
CA ALA A 399 -15.23 11.53 25.45
C ALA A 399 -16.75 11.46 25.54
N GLY A 400 -17.27 10.88 26.64
CA GLY A 400 -18.70 10.80 26.91
C GLY A 400 -19.50 9.95 25.92
N VAL A 401 -18.88 9.00 25.22
CA VAL A 401 -19.56 8.14 24.24
C VAL A 401 -20.48 7.15 24.96
N ARG A 402 -21.79 7.27 24.74
CA ARG A 402 -22.81 6.42 25.40
C ARG A 402 -23.64 5.60 24.44
N GLN A 403 -23.68 5.99 23.17
CA GLN A 403 -24.40 5.26 22.13
C GLN A 403 -23.55 5.16 20.87
N ILE A 404 -23.71 4.05 20.16
CA ILE A 404 -23.19 3.90 18.80
C ILE A 404 -24.36 3.55 17.89
N HIS A 405 -24.44 4.28 16.79
CA HIS A 405 -25.25 3.91 15.64
C HIS A 405 -24.40 3.15 14.63
N ILE A 406 -24.97 2.15 13.98
CA ILE A 406 -24.35 1.45 12.85
C ILE A 406 -25.31 1.40 11.68
N ARG A 407 -24.77 1.39 10.46
CA ARG A 407 -25.55 1.21 9.24
C ARG A 407 -25.23 -0.15 8.63
N VAL A 408 -26.22 -1.04 8.60
CA VAL A 408 -26.04 -2.46 8.29
C VAL A 408 -27.01 -2.94 7.22
N ARG A 409 -26.60 -3.94 6.44
CA ARG A 409 -27.49 -4.76 5.62
C ARG A 409 -27.06 -6.22 5.55
N GLY A 410 -27.92 -7.08 5.02
CA GLY A 410 -27.57 -8.46 4.66
C GLY A 410 -28.51 -9.51 5.25
N TYR A 411 -28.29 -10.75 4.81
CA TYR A 411 -28.93 -11.96 5.35
C TYR A 411 -28.28 -12.31 6.69
N CYS A 412 -28.68 -11.61 7.74
CA CYS A 412 -28.08 -11.70 9.06
C CYS A 412 -29.15 -11.61 10.16
N ARG A 413 -28.89 -12.23 11.31
CA ARG A 413 -29.64 -12.04 12.56
C ARG A 413 -28.70 -12.24 13.72
N GLY A 414 -28.50 -11.21 14.51
CA GLY A 414 -27.49 -11.24 15.56
C GLY A 414 -27.25 -9.87 16.16
N SER A 415 -26.00 -9.61 16.54
CA SER A 415 -25.60 -8.32 17.06
C SER A 415 -24.15 -7.98 16.71
N PHE A 416 -23.86 -6.69 16.67
CA PHE A 416 -22.49 -6.18 16.72
C PHE A 416 -22.15 -5.84 18.17
N GLU A 417 -21.18 -6.55 18.73
CA GLU A 417 -20.58 -6.29 20.04
C GLU A 417 -19.43 -5.30 19.89
N VAL A 418 -19.39 -4.26 20.73
CA VAL A 418 -18.35 -3.23 20.71
C VAL A 418 -17.39 -3.45 21.87
N ALA A 419 -16.08 -3.43 21.60
CA ALA A 419 -15.02 -3.52 22.61
C ALA A 419 -13.86 -2.55 22.28
N THR A 420 -13.02 -2.24 23.27
CA THR A 420 -11.82 -1.41 23.10
C THR A 420 -10.51 -2.20 23.00
N ALA A 421 -10.59 -3.53 23.18
CA ALA A 421 -9.50 -4.47 22.96
C ALA A 421 -10.03 -5.67 22.14
N TRP A 422 -9.15 -6.29 21.36
CA TRP A 422 -9.53 -7.38 20.43
C TRP A 422 -10.16 -8.60 21.14
N ASP A 423 -9.71 -8.90 22.36
CA ASP A 423 -10.19 -9.96 23.26
C ASP A 423 -10.85 -9.40 24.54
N GLY A 424 -11.15 -8.10 24.55
CA GLY A 424 -11.72 -7.41 25.69
C GLY A 424 -13.20 -7.75 25.95
N PRO A 425 -13.73 -7.30 27.10
CA PRO A 425 -15.16 -7.44 27.39
C PRO A 425 -16.00 -6.60 26.43
N THR A 426 -17.20 -7.10 26.11
CA THR A 426 -18.22 -6.34 25.38
C THR A 426 -18.69 -5.14 26.22
N LEU A 427 -18.58 -3.94 25.67
CA LEU A 427 -18.99 -2.67 26.28
C LEU A 427 -20.41 -2.25 25.89
N GLY A 428 -20.98 -2.90 24.89
CA GLY A 428 -22.35 -2.73 24.43
C GLY A 428 -22.62 -3.59 23.20
N SER A 429 -23.89 -3.80 22.89
CA SER A 429 -24.34 -4.67 21.80
C SER A 429 -25.45 -3.99 21.02
N ILE A 430 -25.37 -4.08 19.70
CA ILE A 430 -26.33 -3.47 18.77
C ILE A 430 -26.99 -4.61 18.00
N ALA A 431 -28.26 -4.91 18.34
CA ALA A 431 -29.02 -5.95 17.67
C ALA A 431 -29.33 -5.57 16.22
N VAL A 432 -29.14 -6.52 15.31
CA VAL A 432 -29.41 -6.38 13.88
C VAL A 432 -30.22 -7.58 13.38
N ASP A 433 -31.06 -7.35 12.38
CA ASP A 433 -31.85 -8.40 11.72
C ASP A 433 -31.79 -8.20 10.21
N PHE A 434 -32.38 -9.15 9.48
CA PHE A 434 -32.36 -9.18 8.04
C PHE A 434 -32.89 -7.88 7.42
N THR A 435 -32.13 -7.33 6.46
CA THR A 435 -32.57 -6.21 5.63
C THR A 435 -31.86 -6.22 4.27
N ASN A 436 -32.60 -5.85 3.23
CA ASN A 436 -32.08 -5.72 1.87
C ASN A 436 -31.54 -4.31 1.57
N VAL A 437 -31.80 -3.34 2.45
CA VAL A 437 -31.35 -1.95 2.31
C VAL A 437 -30.44 -1.61 3.48
N TRP A 438 -29.60 -0.59 3.29
CA TRP A 438 -28.84 -0.04 4.40
C TRP A 438 -29.78 0.53 5.45
N THR A 439 -29.79 -0.07 6.64
CA THR A 439 -30.67 0.29 7.76
C THR A 439 -29.83 0.75 8.95
N ASP A 440 -30.28 1.80 9.62
CA ASP A 440 -29.67 2.30 10.86
C ASP A 440 -30.14 1.48 12.07
N TYR A 441 -29.17 1.05 12.88
CA TYR A 441 -29.38 0.43 14.18
C TYR A 441 -28.64 1.24 15.24
N CYS A 442 -29.06 1.13 16.50
CA CYS A 442 -28.43 1.81 17.63
C CYS A 442 -28.41 0.90 18.85
N GLY A 443 -27.39 1.04 19.68
CA GLY A 443 -27.31 0.40 20.99
C GLY A 443 -26.50 1.23 21.97
N ASP A 444 -26.84 1.07 23.24
CA ASP A 444 -26.08 1.66 24.33
C ASP A 444 -24.71 0.99 24.44
N VAL A 445 -23.66 1.81 24.57
CA VAL A 445 -22.27 1.38 24.75
C VAL A 445 -21.64 2.18 25.89
N GLN A 446 -20.73 1.57 26.64
CA GLN A 446 -19.99 2.25 27.70
C GLN A 446 -18.51 2.30 27.35
N ILE A 447 -18.15 3.18 26.41
CA ILE A 447 -16.75 3.38 26.04
C ILE A 447 -16.14 4.37 27.04
N PRO A 448 -15.07 3.97 27.76
CA PRO A 448 -14.39 4.88 28.68
C PRO A 448 -13.83 6.10 27.95
N ASP A 449 -13.74 7.24 28.65
CA ASP A 449 -13.02 8.39 28.12
C ASP A 449 -11.53 8.04 27.90
N GLY A 450 -10.91 8.61 26.87
CA GLY A 450 -9.51 8.37 26.52
C GLY A 450 -9.32 7.95 25.07
N VAL A 451 -8.12 7.49 24.75
CA VAL A 451 -7.76 7.04 23.39
C VAL A 451 -7.94 5.54 23.31
N HIS A 452 -8.84 5.09 22.43
CA HIS A 452 -9.19 3.68 22.30
C HIS A 452 -9.19 3.21 20.85
N ALA A 453 -8.80 1.95 20.64
CA ALA A 453 -9.23 1.23 19.45
C ALA A 453 -10.70 0.86 19.62
N LEU A 454 -11.41 0.62 18.53
CA LEU A 454 -12.78 0.11 18.55
C LEU A 454 -12.86 -1.16 17.73
N TYR A 455 -13.36 -2.23 18.33
CA TYR A 455 -13.57 -3.53 17.71
C TYR A 455 -15.06 -3.83 17.68
N PHE A 456 -15.58 -4.05 16.47
CA PHE A 456 -16.95 -4.46 16.20
C PHE A 456 -16.95 -5.93 15.84
N ARG A 457 -17.40 -6.78 16.77
CA ARG A 457 -17.49 -8.22 16.60
C ARG A 457 -18.93 -8.62 16.27
N TYR A 458 -19.15 -9.27 15.15
CA TYR A 458 -20.47 -9.81 14.82
C TYR A 458 -20.68 -11.16 15.53
N GLN A 459 -21.82 -11.32 16.20
CA GLN A 459 -22.27 -12.58 16.79
C GLN A 459 -23.67 -12.91 16.27
N GLY A 460 -23.85 -14.09 15.70
CA GLY A 460 -25.16 -14.53 15.19
C GLY A 460 -25.10 -15.26 13.86
N GLU A 461 -26.27 -15.42 13.26
CA GLU A 461 -26.43 -16.21 12.03
C GLU A 461 -26.23 -15.37 10.78
N GLY A 462 -25.77 -16.00 9.71
CA GLY A 462 -25.67 -15.39 8.38
C GLY A 462 -24.48 -14.45 8.20
N ARG A 463 -24.65 -13.43 7.34
CA ARG A 463 -23.59 -12.52 6.88
C ARG A 463 -24.09 -11.09 6.88
N ALA A 464 -23.58 -10.28 7.80
CA ALA A 464 -23.83 -8.84 7.81
C ALA A 464 -22.82 -8.10 6.93
N SER A 465 -23.24 -6.95 6.42
CA SER A 465 -22.37 -5.91 5.85
C SER A 465 -22.50 -4.66 6.69
N LEU A 466 -21.39 -4.05 7.07
CA LEU A 466 -21.30 -2.83 7.87
C LEU A 466 -20.82 -1.69 6.97
N ALA A 467 -21.65 -0.67 6.77
CA ALA A 467 -21.31 0.51 5.96
C ALA A 467 -20.60 1.58 6.77
N SER A 468 -21.08 1.87 7.98
CA SER A 468 -20.58 2.96 8.81
C SER A 468 -20.97 2.78 10.28
N PHE A 469 -20.34 3.57 11.13
CA PHE A 469 -20.72 3.75 12.53
C PHE A 469 -20.65 5.23 12.93
N ARG A 470 -21.48 5.64 13.88
CA ARG A 470 -21.57 7.03 14.38
C ARG A 470 -21.64 7.06 15.90
N PHE A 471 -20.89 7.96 16.50
CA PHE A 471 -20.91 8.23 17.95
C PHE A 471 -22.09 9.13 18.32
N ALA A 472 -22.77 8.80 19.43
CA ALA A 472 -23.88 9.58 20.00
C ALA A 472 -23.80 9.70 21.52
#